data_AF-A0A520P1E1-F1
#
_entry.id   AF-A0A520P1E1-F1
#
_cell.length_a   1.000
_cell.length_b   1.000
_cell.length_c   1.000
_cell.angle_alpha   90.00
_cell.angle_beta   90.00
_cell.angle_gamma   90.00
#
_symmetry.space_group_name_H-M   'P 1'
#
loop_
_entity.id
_entity.type
_entity.pdbx_description
1 polymer ?
#
loop_
_entity_poly.entity_id
_entity_poly.type
_entity_poly.pdbx_seq_one_letter_code
_entity_poly.pdbx_strand_id
1 'polypeptide(L)'
;MSDTSASFDLQPIVAERVSAEALIIDVDGYEGPLDLLLTLSRTQKVDLRKISILELARQYLSFVERAKALRLELAADYLVMAAWLAFLKSRLLLPPDPNDQGPSGEELAAHLAFQLERLQAMRTAAAQLMARDQRGRDFFVRGLPETLERVRHVSYTANLLELMQAYSRIKTRDEFRPFVMDRDNVYTLETALER
;
A
#
# COMPACT_ATOMS: atom_id res chain seq x y z
N MET A 1 2.32 -65.68 28.12
CA MET A 1 1.63 -65.21 26.90
C MET A 1 0.41 -64.42 27.31
N SER A 2 0.52 -63.10 27.29
CA SER A 2 -0.59 -62.15 27.27
C SER A 2 0.04 -60.79 26.97
N ASP A 3 0.17 -60.51 25.67
CA ASP A 3 0.63 -59.24 25.13
C ASP A 3 -0.21 -58.09 25.67
N THR A 4 0.44 -57.13 26.32
CA THR A 4 -0.12 -55.79 26.51
C THR A 4 0.50 -54.90 25.44
N SER A 5 -0.21 -54.75 24.33
CA SER A 5 0.06 -53.73 23.33
C SER A 5 -0.24 -52.35 23.93
N ALA A 6 0.78 -51.74 24.52
CA ALA A 6 0.74 -50.33 24.90
C ALA A 6 0.74 -49.49 23.62
N SER A 7 -0.46 -49.14 23.15
CA SER A 7 -0.68 -48.10 22.14
C SER A 7 -0.13 -46.78 22.69
N PHE A 8 0.98 -46.31 22.13
CA PHE A 8 1.55 -44.99 22.44
C PHE A 8 0.68 -43.90 21.81
N ASP A 9 -0.31 -43.42 22.55
CA ASP A 9 -1.09 -42.22 22.22
C ASP A 9 -0.19 -40.97 22.34
N LEU A 10 0.53 -40.66 21.26
CA LEU A 10 1.39 -39.47 21.14
C LEU A 10 0.63 -38.21 20.64
N GLN A 11 -0.67 -38.30 20.38
CA GLN A 11 -1.43 -37.23 19.74
C GLN A 11 -1.73 -35.98 20.62
N PRO A 12 -1.96 -36.06 21.95
CA PRO A 12 -2.25 -34.85 22.73
C PRO A 12 -1.00 -33.99 22.96
N ILE A 13 0.19 -34.59 23.02
CA ILE A 13 1.44 -33.94 23.46
C ILE A 13 1.98 -32.97 22.39
N VAL A 14 1.80 -33.30 21.11
CA VAL A 14 2.26 -32.44 20.00
C VAL A 14 1.32 -31.25 19.82
N ALA A 15 0.00 -31.46 19.94
CA ALA A 15 -0.98 -30.39 19.82
C ALA A 15 -0.87 -29.36 20.97
N GLU A 16 -0.64 -29.81 22.21
CA GLU A 16 -0.38 -28.93 23.35
C GLU A 16 0.93 -28.13 23.18
N ARG A 17 1.99 -28.78 22.69
CA ARG A 17 3.28 -28.10 22.40
C ARG A 17 3.15 -27.05 21.30
N VAL A 18 2.45 -27.34 20.21
CA VAL A 18 2.24 -26.36 19.12
C VAL A 18 1.37 -25.19 19.58
N SER A 19 0.43 -25.40 20.52
CA SER A 19 -0.35 -24.31 21.11
C SER A 19 0.45 -23.45 22.12
N ALA A 20 1.46 -24.04 22.78
CA ALA A 20 2.39 -23.33 23.67
C ALA A 20 3.53 -22.63 22.91
N GLU A 21 3.89 -23.10 21.70
CA GLU A 21 4.92 -22.51 20.83
C GLU A 21 4.50 -21.16 20.20
N ALA A 22 3.27 -20.70 20.43
CA ALA A 22 2.80 -19.38 20.02
C ALA A 22 2.88 -18.33 21.15
N LEU A 23 3.76 -18.55 22.15
CA LEU A 23 4.14 -17.47 23.05
C LEU A 23 5.06 -16.49 22.30
N ILE A 24 4.44 -15.60 21.53
CA ILE A 24 5.09 -14.43 20.94
C ILE A 24 5.45 -13.51 22.10
N ILE A 25 6.66 -13.67 22.64
CA ILE A 25 7.16 -12.78 23.69
C ILE A 25 7.56 -11.47 23.03
N ASP A 26 6.82 -10.42 23.41
CA ASP A 26 7.16 -9.04 23.15
C ASP A 26 8.43 -8.70 23.94
N VAL A 27 9.56 -8.67 23.23
CA VAL A 27 10.85 -8.32 23.81
C VAL A 27 10.78 -6.83 24.13
N ASP A 28 10.51 -6.44 25.38
CA ASP A 28 10.44 -5.05 25.85
C ASP A 28 9.55 -4.08 25.01
N GLY A 29 8.58 -4.58 24.23
CA GLY A 29 7.77 -3.74 23.34
C GLY A 29 8.25 -3.66 21.89
N TYR A 30 9.27 -4.44 21.50
CA TYR A 30 9.87 -4.37 20.16
C TYR A 30 9.16 -5.26 19.14
N GLU A 31 8.87 -4.66 17.99
CA GLU A 31 8.14 -5.28 16.87
C GLU A 31 8.99 -6.31 16.09
N GLY A 32 10.28 -6.46 16.44
CA GLY A 32 11.20 -7.39 15.79
C GLY A 32 12.69 -7.04 16.01
N PRO A 33 13.62 -7.86 15.50
CA PRO A 33 15.06 -7.69 15.76
C PRO A 33 15.65 -6.41 15.14
N LEU A 34 15.15 -5.98 13.98
CA LEU A 34 15.57 -4.71 13.37
C LEU A 34 15.12 -3.50 14.18
N ASP A 35 13.98 -3.60 14.87
CA ASP A 35 13.49 -2.52 15.71
C ASP A 35 14.29 -2.40 17.01
N LEU A 36 14.63 -3.53 17.62
CA LEU A 36 15.56 -3.58 18.74
C LEU A 36 16.90 -2.96 18.34
N LEU A 37 17.45 -3.32 17.17
CA LEU A 37 18.69 -2.72 16.64
C LEU A 37 18.56 -1.20 16.43
N LEU A 38 17.43 -0.73 15.91
CA LEU A 38 17.16 0.70 15.74
C LEU A 38 17.07 1.43 17.09
N THR A 39 16.58 0.77 18.14
CA THR A 39 16.51 1.37 19.48
C THR A 39 17.87 1.41 20.16
N LEU A 40 18.66 0.33 20.04
CA LEU A 40 20.04 0.27 20.53
C LEU A 40 20.93 1.31 19.81
N SER A 41 20.72 1.53 18.51
CA SER A 41 21.48 2.50 17.72
C SER A 41 21.25 3.95 18.20
N ARG A 42 20.02 4.30 18.60
CA ARG A 42 19.69 5.61 19.18
C ARG A 42 20.41 5.88 20.50
N THR A 43 20.63 4.84 21.30
CA THR A 43 21.32 4.96 22.60
C THR A 43 22.79 5.34 22.43
N GLN A 44 23.44 4.94 21.33
CA GLN A 44 24.81 5.34 21.02
C GLN A 44 24.96 6.82 20.62
N LYS A 45 23.86 7.58 20.42
CA LYS A 45 23.88 9.03 20.11
C LYS A 45 24.82 9.43 18.95
N VAL A 46 25.05 8.52 18.01
CA VAL A 46 25.87 8.76 16.83
C VAL A 46 24.97 8.68 15.59
N ASP A 47 25.19 9.60 14.65
CA ASP A 47 24.58 9.60 13.31
C ASP A 47 24.61 8.18 12.71
N LEU A 48 23.51 7.64 12.18
CA LEU A 48 23.42 6.22 11.75
C LEU A 48 24.59 5.81 10.81
N ARG A 49 25.09 6.78 10.03
CA ARG A 49 26.22 6.67 9.09
C ARG A 49 27.59 6.52 9.75
N LYS A 50 27.71 6.95 11.01
CA LYS A 50 28.93 6.93 11.82
C LYS A 50 28.88 5.88 12.93
N ILE A 51 27.79 5.10 13.02
CA ILE A 51 27.67 4.06 14.03
C ILE A 51 28.74 2.99 13.80
N SER A 52 29.37 2.56 14.88
CA SER A 52 30.17 1.34 14.83
C SER A 52 29.21 0.15 14.82
N ILE A 53 28.94 -0.40 13.62
CA ILE A 53 28.07 -1.59 13.45
C ILE A 53 28.58 -2.75 14.32
N LEU A 54 29.89 -2.83 14.53
CA LEU A 54 30.53 -3.76 15.44
C LEU A 54 30.05 -3.61 16.90
N GLU A 55 29.95 -2.38 17.40
CA GLU A 55 29.48 -2.11 18.76
C GLU A 55 27.98 -2.38 18.89
N LEU A 56 27.20 -2.03 17.87
CA LEU A 56 25.77 -2.37 17.81
C LEU A 56 25.55 -3.89 17.85
N ALA A 57 26.32 -4.66 17.07
CA ALA A 57 26.29 -6.11 17.07
C ALA A 57 26.62 -6.68 18.47
N ARG A 58 27.63 -6.10 19.16
CA ARG A 58 27.99 -6.50 20.52
C ARG A 58 26.85 -6.27 21.52
N GLN A 59 26.20 -5.10 21.45
CA GLN A 59 25.08 -4.77 22.34
C GLN A 59 23.89 -5.68 22.11
N TYR A 60 23.55 -5.95 20.85
CA TYR A 60 22.48 -6.88 20.50
C TYR A 60 22.76 -8.31 20.99
N LEU A 61 23.98 -8.83 20.78
CA LEU A 61 24.36 -10.16 21.26
C LEU A 61 24.30 -10.25 22.79
N SER A 62 24.78 -9.23 23.49
CA SER A 62 24.69 -9.16 24.95
C SER A 62 23.25 -9.11 25.45
N PHE A 63 22.35 -8.46 24.71
CA PHE A 63 20.93 -8.47 25.01
C PHE A 63 20.35 -9.89 24.89
N VAL A 64 20.59 -10.57 23.77
CA VAL A 64 20.10 -11.93 23.51
C VAL A 64 20.65 -12.93 24.54
N GLU A 65 21.92 -12.82 24.93
CA GLU A 65 22.52 -13.67 25.97
C GLU A 65 21.85 -13.48 27.33
N ARG A 66 21.57 -12.23 27.74
CA ARG A 66 20.85 -11.95 28.99
C ARG A 66 19.42 -12.47 28.96
N ALA A 67 18.72 -12.28 27.84
CA ALA A 67 17.38 -12.82 27.66
C ALA A 67 17.36 -14.35 27.76
N LYS A 68 18.34 -15.02 27.14
CA LYS A 68 18.51 -16.48 27.24
C LYS A 68 18.81 -16.95 28.67
N ALA A 69 19.64 -16.22 29.42
CA ALA A 69 19.97 -16.54 30.81
C ALA A 69 18.74 -16.45 31.74
N LEU A 70 17.81 -15.54 31.44
CA LEU A 70 16.52 -15.40 32.14
C LEU A 70 15.48 -16.45 31.75
N ARG A 71 15.86 -17.45 30.93
CA ARG A 71 14.98 -18.50 30.37
C ARG A 71 13.81 -17.94 29.55
N LEU A 72 13.99 -16.80 28.90
CA LEU A 72 13.00 -16.28 27.97
C LEU A 72 13.03 -17.10 26.66
N GLU A 73 11.87 -17.52 26.19
CA GLU A 73 11.70 -18.14 24.88
C GLU A 73 11.86 -17.06 23.80
N LEU A 74 13.08 -16.94 23.26
CA LEU A 74 13.36 -16.00 22.17
C LEU A 74 12.68 -16.46 20.89
N ALA A 75 11.97 -15.54 20.23
CA ALA A 75 11.46 -15.77 18.87
C ALA A 75 12.61 -16.10 17.90
N ALA A 76 12.33 -16.99 16.94
CA ALA A 76 13.30 -17.50 15.98
C ALA A 76 14.03 -16.37 15.22
N ASP A 77 13.31 -15.31 14.85
CA ASP A 77 13.85 -14.17 14.12
C ASP A 77 14.99 -13.45 14.88
N TYR A 78 14.91 -13.39 16.21
CA TYR A 78 15.95 -12.78 17.05
C TYR A 78 17.22 -13.62 17.06
N LEU A 79 17.09 -14.94 17.09
CA LEU A 79 18.23 -15.87 17.06
C LEU A 79 18.88 -15.90 15.68
N VAL A 80 18.10 -15.81 14.61
CA VAL A 80 18.61 -15.67 13.23
C VAL A 80 19.44 -14.39 13.11
N MET A 81 18.92 -13.26 13.58
CA MET A 81 19.65 -12.00 13.58
C MET A 81 20.90 -12.05 14.47
N ALA A 82 20.83 -12.72 15.63
CA ALA A 82 21.99 -12.92 16.50
C ALA A 82 23.11 -13.69 15.80
N ALA A 83 22.76 -14.81 15.15
CA ALA A 83 23.73 -15.60 14.39
C ALA A 83 24.35 -14.78 13.24
N TRP A 84 23.54 -14.01 12.53
CA TRP A 84 23.99 -13.13 11.46
C TRP A 84 24.92 -12.02 11.95
N LEU A 85 24.60 -11.38 13.08
CA LEU A 85 25.46 -10.35 13.70
C LEU A 85 26.75 -10.94 14.28
N ALA A 86 26.73 -12.17 14.80
CA ALA A 86 27.93 -12.87 15.24
C ALA A 86 28.86 -13.16 14.05
N PHE A 87 28.31 -13.59 12.92
CA PHE A 87 29.04 -13.77 11.67
C PHE A 87 29.64 -12.44 11.18
N LEU A 88 28.84 -11.36 11.14
CA LEU A 88 29.30 -10.04 10.74
C LEU A 88 30.45 -9.54 11.64
N LYS A 89 30.28 -9.67 12.96
CA LYS A 89 31.31 -9.33 13.95
C LYS A 89 32.61 -10.09 13.69
N SER A 90 32.54 -11.39 13.38
CA SER A 90 33.72 -12.19 13.04
C SER A 90 34.41 -11.65 11.80
N ARG A 91 33.67 -11.39 10.71
CA ARG A 91 34.24 -10.86 9.46
C ARG A 91 34.86 -9.47 9.61
N LEU A 92 34.31 -8.62 10.48
CA LEU A 92 34.84 -7.29 10.75
C LEU A 92 36.13 -7.29 11.60
N LEU A 93 36.35 -8.35 12.39
CA LEU A 93 37.51 -8.46 13.29
C LEU A 93 38.68 -9.24 12.68
N LEU A 94 38.42 -10.10 11.70
CA LEU A 94 39.46 -10.89 11.04
C LEU A 94 40.04 -10.12 9.83
N PRO A 95 41.34 -10.32 9.52
CA PRO A 95 41.89 -9.82 8.27
C PRO A 95 41.17 -10.46 7.07
N PRO A 96 40.92 -9.70 5.99
CA PRO A 96 40.24 -10.22 4.82
C PRO A 96 41.06 -11.34 4.15
N ASP A 97 40.40 -12.45 3.85
CA ASP A 97 41.02 -13.55 3.10
C ASP A 97 41.11 -13.15 1.61
N PRO A 98 42.31 -13.10 1.01
CA PRO A 98 42.49 -12.72 -0.38
C PRO A 98 41.84 -13.68 -1.40
N ASN A 99 41.49 -14.90 -0.99
CA ASN A 99 40.79 -15.87 -1.85
C ASN A 99 39.27 -15.82 -1.71
N ASP A 100 38.74 -15.03 -0.77
CA ASP A 100 37.30 -14.93 -0.55
C ASP A 100 36.67 -13.98 -1.58
N GLN A 101 35.72 -14.51 -2.35
CA GLN A 101 34.96 -13.76 -3.36
C GLN A 101 33.64 -13.18 -2.81
N GLY A 102 33.34 -13.44 -1.53
CA GLY A 102 32.15 -12.93 -0.87
C GLY A 102 32.24 -11.44 -0.53
N PRO A 103 31.12 -10.81 -0.14
CA PRO A 103 31.11 -9.42 0.27
C PRO A 103 31.99 -9.20 1.50
N SER A 104 32.66 -8.05 1.53
CA SER A 104 33.50 -7.68 2.66
C SER A 104 32.64 -7.44 3.92
N GLY A 105 33.26 -7.53 5.11
CA GLY A 105 32.55 -7.19 6.36
C GLY A 105 32.01 -5.76 6.36
N GLU A 106 32.74 -4.83 5.72
CA GLU A 106 32.34 -3.43 5.58
C GLU A 106 31.12 -3.26 4.67
N GLU A 107 31.05 -3.99 3.55
CA GLU A 107 29.89 -3.99 2.65
C GLU A 107 28.62 -4.52 3.34
N LEU A 108 28.76 -5.62 4.08
CA LEU A 108 27.65 -6.19 4.86
C LEU A 108 27.17 -5.22 5.96
N ALA A 109 28.11 -4.56 6.63
CA ALA A 109 27.81 -3.54 7.61
C ALA A 109 27.10 -2.32 6.98
N ALA A 110 27.55 -1.86 5.82
CA ALA A 110 26.92 -0.78 5.07
C ALA A 110 25.50 -1.13 4.63
N HIS A 111 25.27 -2.37 4.18
CA HIS A 111 23.94 -2.85 3.82
C HIS A 111 22.98 -2.85 5.02
N LEU A 112 23.45 -3.31 6.20
CA LEU A 112 22.65 -3.25 7.42
C LEU A 112 22.36 -1.82 7.85
N ALA A 113 23.36 -0.94 7.81
CA ALA A 113 23.18 0.47 8.14
C ALA A 113 22.10 1.10 7.24
N PHE A 114 22.14 0.81 5.94
CA PHE A 114 21.12 1.26 5.00
C PHE A 114 19.72 0.71 5.32
N GLN A 115 19.60 -0.56 5.71
CA GLN A 115 18.33 -1.12 6.15
C GLN A 115 17.76 -0.40 7.39
N LEU A 116 18.62 -0.10 8.38
CA LEU A 116 18.24 0.63 9.59
C LEU A 116 17.84 2.08 9.29
N GLU A 117 18.56 2.77 8.41
CA GLU A 117 18.18 4.12 7.93
C GLU A 117 16.80 4.10 7.27
N ARG A 118 16.55 3.10 6.42
CA ARG A 118 15.27 2.96 5.72
C ARG A 118 14.13 2.70 6.70
N LEU A 119 14.34 1.84 7.70
CA LEU A 119 13.37 1.58 8.76
C LEU A 119 13.10 2.85 9.59
N GLN A 120 14.14 3.62 9.93
CA GLN A 120 13.99 4.89 10.64
C GLN A 120 13.16 5.90 9.84
N ALA A 121 13.43 6.02 8.53
CA ALA A 121 12.67 6.91 7.65
C ALA A 121 11.19 6.51 7.59
N MET A 122 10.91 5.20 7.47
CA MET A 122 9.55 4.67 7.51
C MET A 122 8.85 4.96 8.84
N ARG A 123 9.51 4.74 9.98
CA ARG A 123 8.92 5.07 11.30
C ARG A 123 8.67 6.56 11.47
N THR A 124 9.55 7.41 10.96
CA THR A 124 9.37 8.86 11.01
C THR A 124 8.17 9.29 10.18
N ALA A 125 8.04 8.76 8.96
CA ALA A 125 6.89 9.04 8.10
C ALA A 125 5.58 8.50 8.70
N ALA A 126 5.60 7.31 9.29
CA ALA A 126 4.45 6.74 9.99
C ALA A 126 4.03 7.61 11.18
N ALA A 127 4.98 8.07 12.00
CA ALA A 127 4.70 8.97 13.12
C ALA A 127 4.10 10.31 12.65
N GLN A 128 4.65 10.90 11.58
CA GLN A 128 4.09 12.11 10.97
C GLN A 128 2.67 11.90 10.45
N LEU A 129 2.40 10.75 9.84
CA LEU A 129 1.07 10.40 9.33
C LEU A 129 0.07 10.22 10.48
N MET A 130 0.47 9.52 11.54
CA MET A 130 -0.35 9.29 12.73
C MET A 130 -0.64 10.57 13.51
N ALA A 131 0.25 11.56 13.44
CA ALA A 131 0.08 12.87 14.06
C ALA A 131 -0.85 13.83 13.28
N ARG A 132 -1.34 13.44 12.10
CA ARG A 132 -2.27 14.27 11.33
C ARG A 132 -3.68 14.22 11.90
N ASP A 133 -4.37 15.35 11.81
CA ASP A 133 -5.77 15.46 12.16
C ASP A 133 -6.63 14.47 11.34
N GLN A 134 -7.49 13.74 12.03
CA GLN A 134 -8.35 12.72 11.46
C GLN A 134 -9.76 13.28 11.24
N ARG A 135 -10.25 13.15 10.01
CA ARG A 135 -11.63 13.52 9.68
C ARG A 135 -12.61 12.66 10.48
N GLY A 136 -13.57 13.30 11.15
CA GLY A 136 -14.55 12.65 12.01
C GLY A 136 -14.07 12.43 13.45
N ARG A 137 -12.83 12.80 13.77
CA ARG A 137 -12.28 12.79 15.13
C ARG A 137 -11.83 14.18 15.55
N ASP A 138 -10.89 14.76 14.79
CA ASP A 138 -10.28 16.06 15.10
C ASP A 138 -10.97 17.20 14.33
N PHE A 139 -11.43 16.94 13.11
CA PHE A 139 -12.25 17.88 12.36
C PHE A 139 -13.40 17.19 11.61
N PHE A 140 -14.50 17.91 11.46
CA PHE A 140 -15.69 17.45 10.75
C PHE A 140 -15.87 18.24 9.46
N VAL A 141 -16.32 17.58 8.40
CA VAL A 141 -16.69 18.27 7.15
C VAL A 141 -18.02 18.99 7.34
N ARG A 142 -18.22 20.09 6.60
CA ARG A 142 -19.55 20.71 6.52
C ARG A 142 -20.55 19.70 5.96
N GLY A 143 -21.78 19.72 6.47
CA GLY A 143 -22.88 18.88 6.00
C GLY A 143 -23.27 19.18 4.55
N LEU A 144 -24.37 18.59 4.08
CA LEU A 144 -24.89 18.89 2.73
C LEU A 144 -25.08 20.42 2.59
N PRO A 145 -24.45 21.05 1.58
CA PRO A 145 -24.74 22.44 1.31
C PRO A 145 -26.21 22.55 0.89
N GLU A 146 -26.91 23.52 1.45
CA GLU A 146 -28.27 23.84 1.01
C GLU A 146 -28.19 24.21 -0.47
N THR A 147 -28.85 23.40 -1.30
CA THR A 147 -28.84 23.63 -2.74
C THR A 147 -29.73 24.83 -3.01
N LEU A 148 -29.14 25.91 -3.54
CA LEU A 148 -29.91 27.05 -4.02
C LEU A 148 -30.69 26.60 -5.27
N GLU A 149 -31.89 26.09 -5.06
CA GLU A 149 -32.82 25.79 -6.15
C GLU A 149 -33.28 27.10 -6.77
N ARG A 150 -32.79 27.38 -7.99
CA ARG A 150 -33.26 28.53 -8.77
C ARG A 150 -34.66 28.22 -9.30
N VAL A 151 -35.68 28.58 -8.53
CA VAL A 151 -37.07 28.53 -8.99
C VAL A 151 -37.23 29.51 -10.16
N ARG A 152 -37.30 28.98 -11.38
CA ARG A 152 -37.55 29.77 -12.58
C ARG A 152 -39.05 29.95 -12.76
N HIS A 153 -39.56 31.14 -12.49
CA HIS A 153 -40.88 31.53 -12.96
C HIS A 153 -40.80 31.93 -14.43
N VAL A 154 -41.31 31.07 -15.32
CA VAL A 154 -41.48 31.39 -16.73
C VAL A 154 -42.87 32.01 -16.90
N SER A 155 -42.93 33.33 -17.07
CA SER A 155 -44.14 34.03 -17.48
C SER A 155 -44.16 34.15 -19.00
N TYR A 156 -45.08 33.46 -19.65
CA TYR A 156 -45.32 33.66 -21.07
C TYR A 156 -46.13 34.94 -21.27
N THR A 157 -45.57 35.91 -22.00
CA THR A 157 -46.22 37.19 -22.32
C THR A 157 -46.88 37.18 -23.70
N ALA A 158 -47.03 35.99 -24.32
CA ALA A 158 -47.53 35.88 -25.68
C ALA A 158 -49.00 36.24 -25.77
N ASN A 159 -49.37 37.03 -26.77
CA ASN A 159 -50.76 37.39 -27.06
C ASN A 159 -51.34 36.51 -28.18
N LEU A 160 -52.66 36.58 -28.40
CA LEU A 160 -53.35 35.79 -29.41
C LEU A 160 -52.81 36.04 -30.83
N LEU A 161 -52.45 37.29 -31.14
CA LEU A 161 -51.92 37.66 -32.45
C LEU A 161 -50.57 36.97 -32.72
N GLU A 162 -49.67 36.95 -31.74
CA GLU A 162 -48.38 36.26 -31.80
C GLU A 162 -48.56 34.75 -31.98
N LEU A 163 -49.56 34.16 -31.33
CA LEU A 163 -49.89 32.74 -31.51
C LEU A 163 -50.40 32.46 -32.92
N MET A 164 -51.27 33.33 -33.46
CA MET A 164 -51.77 33.22 -34.83
C MET A 164 -50.65 33.41 -35.87
N GLN A 165 -49.72 34.33 -35.64
CA GLN A 165 -48.54 34.52 -36.48
C GLN A 165 -47.62 33.30 -36.45
N ALA A 166 -47.35 32.74 -35.27
CA ALA A 166 -46.55 31.53 -35.13
C ALA A 166 -47.20 30.34 -35.86
N TYR A 167 -48.51 30.16 -35.71
CA TYR A 167 -49.28 29.13 -36.41
C TYR A 167 -49.24 29.32 -37.93
N SER A 168 -49.44 30.56 -38.41
CA SER A 168 -49.38 30.88 -39.84
C SER A 168 -48.00 30.58 -40.44
N ARG A 169 -46.90 30.91 -39.74
CA ARG A 169 -45.53 30.58 -40.16
C ARG A 169 -45.29 29.08 -40.28
N ILE A 170 -45.84 28.28 -39.37
CA ILE A 170 -45.74 26.82 -39.42
C ILE A 170 -46.52 26.31 -40.64
N LYS A 171 -47.76 26.78 -40.85
CA LYS A 171 -48.61 26.34 -41.95
C LYS A 171 -48.07 26.70 -43.34
N THR A 172 -47.55 27.92 -43.52
CA THR A 172 -46.99 28.34 -44.82
C THR A 172 -45.69 27.61 -45.15
N ARG A 173 -44.92 27.21 -44.14
CA ARG A 173 -43.75 26.35 -44.34
C ARG A 173 -44.14 24.97 -44.88
N ASP A 174 -45.26 24.40 -44.41
CA ASP A 174 -45.74 23.08 -44.86
C ASP A 174 -46.47 23.16 -46.23
N GLU A 175 -47.09 24.29 -46.57
CA GLU A 175 -47.78 24.50 -47.86
C GLU A 175 -46.84 24.82 -49.03
N PHE A 176 -45.60 25.30 -48.79
CA PHE A 176 -44.63 25.52 -49.87
C PHE A 176 -44.01 24.20 -50.34
N ARG A 177 -44.73 23.46 -51.20
CA ARG A 177 -44.12 22.47 -52.09
C ARG A 177 -43.86 23.14 -53.44
N PRO A 178 -42.60 23.39 -53.85
CA PRO A 178 -42.35 23.87 -55.20
C PRO A 178 -42.95 22.85 -56.19
N PHE A 179 -43.72 23.32 -57.16
CA PHE A 179 -44.24 22.47 -58.23
C PHE A 179 -43.04 21.95 -59.05
N VAL A 180 -42.70 20.68 -58.84
CA VAL A 180 -41.72 19.98 -59.67
C VAL A 180 -42.50 19.32 -60.80
N MET A 181 -42.29 19.78 -62.02
CA MET A 181 -42.71 19.03 -63.21
C MET A 181 -41.76 17.85 -63.36
N ASP A 182 -42.18 16.67 -62.92
CA ASP A 182 -41.45 15.43 -63.24
C ASP A 182 -41.58 15.18 -64.75
N ARG A 183 -40.47 15.34 -65.46
CA ARG A 183 -40.40 15.07 -66.90
C ARG A 183 -40.25 13.56 -67.11
N ASP A 184 -41.36 12.85 -67.15
CA ASP A 184 -41.36 11.38 -67.22
C ASP A 184 -41.01 10.79 -68.60
N ASN A 185 -40.83 11.60 -69.64
CA ASN A 185 -40.55 11.11 -70.99
C ASN A 185 -39.52 11.97 -71.73
N VAL A 186 -38.27 11.90 -71.27
CA VAL A 186 -37.13 12.43 -72.03
C VAL A 186 -36.66 11.33 -72.98
N TYR A 187 -37.19 11.32 -74.21
CA TYR A 187 -36.68 10.47 -75.27
C TYR A 187 -35.46 11.13 -75.93
N THR A 188 -34.44 10.33 -76.25
CA THR A 188 -33.38 10.80 -77.16
C THR A 188 -33.95 10.84 -78.58
N LEU A 189 -33.40 11.72 -79.43
CA LEU A 189 -33.89 11.94 -80.81
C LEU A 189 -34.00 10.63 -81.60
N GLU A 190 -33.08 9.69 -81.36
CA GLU A 190 -33.05 8.37 -82.00
C GLU A 190 -34.26 7.51 -81.60
N THR A 191 -34.65 7.50 -80.33
CA THR A 191 -35.78 6.68 -79.83
C THR A 191 -37.15 7.26 -80.19
N ALA A 192 -37.22 8.55 -80.51
CA ALA A 192 -38.46 9.18 -80.97
C ALA A 192 -38.77 8.89 -82.45
N LEU A 193 -37.77 8.53 -83.24
CA LEU A 193 -37.87 8.33 -84.69
C LEU A 193 -38.26 6.89 -85.10
N GLU A 194 -38.23 5.93 -84.16
CA GLU A 194 -38.64 4.53 -84.36
C GLU A 194 -40.11 4.23 -83.97
N ARG A 195 -40.91 5.26 -83.63
CA ARG A 195 -42.36 5.12 -83.36
C ARG A 195 -43.21 5.71 -84.47
#